data_AF-A0A2J8VN22-F1
#
_entry.id   AF-A0A2J8VN22-F1
#
_cell.length_a   1.000
_cell.length_b   1.000
_cell.length_c   1.000
_cell.angle_alpha   90.00
_cell.angle_beta   90.00
_cell.angle_gamma   90.00
#
_symmetry.space_group_name_H-M   'P 1'
#
loop_
_entity.id
_entity.type
_entity.pdbx_description
1 polymer ?
#
loop_
_entity_poly.entity_id
_entity_poly.type
_entity_poly.pdbx_seq_one_letter_code
_entity_poly.pdbx_strand_id
1 'polypeptide(L)'
;FAVLQLYSFSTFPFISPFFPLLCSQDFPPLAATDAVKPAIYKVQCVATLQVGSMQATDPSECGQCLSLAWMPTRPHQHLAAGYYNGMVVFWNLPTNSPLQRIRLSDGSLKLYPFQCFLAHDQAVRTLQWCKANSHFLVSAGSDRKIKFWDLRRPYEPINSIKRFLSTELAWLLPYNGVTVAQDNCYASYGLCGIHYIDAGYLGFKAYFTAPRKGTVWSLSGSDWLGTIAAGDISGELIAAILPDMALNPINVKRPVERRFPIYKADLIPYQDSPEGPDHSSASSGVPNPPKARTYTETVNHHYLLFQDTDLGSFHDLLRREPMLRMQEGEGHSQLCLDRLQLEAIHKVRFSPNLDSYGWLVSGGQSGLVRIHFVRGLASPLGHRMQLESRAHFNAMFQPSSPTRRPGFSPTSHRLLPTP
;
A
#
# COMPACT_ATOMS: atom_id res chain seq x y z
N PHE A 1 -4.33 -23.31 -0.17
CA PHE A 1 -4.53 -22.17 -1.08
C PHE A 1 -4.06 -20.90 -0.38
N ALA A 2 -2.76 -20.57 -0.51
CA ALA A 2 -2.26 -19.27 -0.10
C ALA A 2 -2.60 -18.29 -1.23
N VAL A 3 -3.58 -17.41 -1.00
CA VAL A 3 -3.84 -16.30 -1.91
C VAL A 3 -2.74 -15.27 -1.68
N LEU A 4 -1.66 -15.38 -2.45
CA LEU A 4 -0.73 -14.26 -2.62
C LEU A 4 -1.53 -13.14 -3.28
N GLN A 5 -1.84 -12.11 -2.51
CA GLN A 5 -2.33 -10.85 -3.04
C GLN A 5 -1.18 -10.23 -3.85
N LEU A 6 -1.07 -10.62 -5.12
CA LEU A 6 -0.17 -10.01 -6.08
C LEU A 6 -0.65 -8.57 -6.28
N TYR A 7 -0.03 -7.64 -5.56
CA TYR A 7 -0.21 -6.22 -5.82
C TYR A 7 0.37 -5.93 -7.21
N SER A 8 -0.45 -5.35 -8.08
CA SER A 8 0.01 -4.81 -9.36
C SER A 8 1.05 -3.72 -9.08
N PHE A 9 2.31 -4.01 -9.39
CA PHE A 9 3.32 -2.99 -9.61
C PHE A 9 3.04 -2.35 -10.97
N SER A 10 2.09 -1.42 -11.05
CA SER A 10 1.93 -0.61 -12.25
C SER A 10 2.84 0.62 -12.17
N THR A 11 3.69 0.74 -13.19
CA THR A 11 4.50 1.89 -13.64
C THR A 11 5.74 2.29 -12.82
N PHE A 12 6.90 1.69 -13.14
CA PHE A 12 8.13 2.38 -13.59
C PHE A 12 8.97 1.41 -14.44
N PRO A 13 9.53 1.82 -15.60
CA PRO A 13 10.55 1.03 -16.29
C PRO A 13 11.90 1.20 -15.58
N PHE A 14 12.79 0.22 -15.74
CA PHE A 14 14.13 0.09 -15.14
C PHE A 14 14.19 -0.59 -13.77
N ILE A 15 14.14 -1.92 -13.78
CA ILE A 15 14.81 -2.76 -12.79
C ILE A 15 15.99 -3.42 -13.54
N SER A 16 17.22 -3.01 -13.23
CA SER A 16 18.44 -3.76 -13.56
C SER A 16 18.82 -4.65 -12.34
N PRO A 17 19.63 -5.72 -12.54
CA PRO A 17 19.53 -6.92 -11.72
C PRO A 17 20.35 -6.88 -10.40
N PHE A 18 19.80 -7.60 -9.42
CA PHE A 18 20.35 -8.13 -8.17
C PHE A 18 21.88 -8.10 -7.95
N PHE A 19 22.29 -7.62 -6.76
CA PHE A 19 23.49 -8.06 -6.03
C PHE A 19 23.18 -8.15 -4.52
N PRO A 20 23.91 -8.98 -3.74
CA PRO A 20 23.52 -9.41 -2.40
C PRO A 20 23.88 -8.36 -1.34
N LEU A 21 22.96 -8.13 -0.40
CA LEU A 21 23.20 -7.31 0.78
C LEU A 21 23.90 -8.16 1.86
N LEU A 22 25.14 -7.80 2.18
CA LEU A 22 25.77 -8.10 3.47
C LEU A 22 25.18 -7.15 4.50
N CYS A 23 24.49 -7.69 5.51
CA CYS A 23 24.12 -6.94 6.71
C CYS A 23 24.81 -7.60 7.90
N SER A 24 25.80 -6.90 8.46
CA SER A 24 26.50 -7.25 9.69
C SER A 24 25.72 -6.73 10.90
N GLN A 25 24.99 -7.60 11.58
CA GLN A 25 24.70 -7.43 13.01
C GLN A 25 24.71 -8.83 13.64
N ASP A 26 25.72 -9.06 14.48
CA ASP A 26 25.95 -10.31 15.20
C ASP A 26 24.83 -10.55 16.21
N PHE A 27 23.93 -11.48 15.88
CA PHE A 27 23.10 -12.17 16.88
C PHE A 27 23.78 -13.49 17.26
N PRO A 28 23.80 -13.88 18.55
CA PRO A 28 24.37 -15.16 18.95
C PRO A 28 23.58 -16.31 18.30
N PRO A 29 24.26 -17.39 17.86
CA PRO A 29 23.64 -18.41 17.03
C PRO A 29 22.66 -19.25 17.86
N LEU A 30 21.37 -19.04 17.64
CA LEU A 30 20.37 -20.06 17.93
C LEU A 30 20.65 -21.24 17.00
N ALA A 31 20.93 -22.42 17.59
CA ALA A 31 21.24 -23.64 16.88
C ALA A 31 20.27 -23.88 15.72
N ALA A 32 20.80 -23.83 14.50
CA ALA A 32 20.06 -23.99 13.26
C ALA A 32 19.51 -25.41 13.19
N THR A 33 18.21 -25.55 13.48
CA THR A 33 17.43 -26.67 12.93
C THR A 33 17.20 -26.33 11.46
N ASP A 34 17.52 -27.28 10.57
CA ASP A 34 17.50 -27.16 9.10
C ASP A 34 16.53 -26.10 8.56
N ALA A 35 17.04 -24.87 8.38
CA ALA A 35 16.28 -23.77 7.85
C ALA A 35 16.03 -24.04 6.37
N VAL A 36 14.84 -24.55 6.06
CA VAL A 36 14.36 -24.73 4.68
C VAL A 36 14.51 -23.40 3.96
N LYS A 37 15.45 -23.33 2.99
CA LYS A 37 15.61 -22.14 2.16
C LYS A 37 14.25 -21.78 1.56
N PRO A 38 13.82 -20.51 1.60
CA PRO A 38 12.54 -20.12 1.04
C PRO A 38 12.53 -20.45 -0.45
N ALA A 39 11.55 -21.26 -0.86
CA ALA A 39 11.41 -21.67 -2.24
C ALA A 39 10.94 -20.49 -3.10
N ILE A 40 11.73 -20.14 -4.12
CA ILE A 40 11.33 -19.15 -5.13
C ILE A 40 10.59 -19.91 -6.23
N TYR A 41 9.31 -19.63 -6.40
CA TYR A 41 8.48 -20.27 -7.41
C TYR A 41 8.41 -19.42 -8.67
N LYS A 42 8.62 -20.05 -9.83
CA LYS A 42 8.31 -19.44 -11.12
C LYS A 42 6.81 -19.56 -11.37
N VAL A 43 6.13 -18.43 -11.47
CA VAL A 43 4.70 -18.41 -11.81
C VAL A 43 4.49 -18.83 -13.26
N GLN A 44 3.52 -19.72 -13.48
CA GLN A 44 3.05 -20.11 -14.80
C GLN A 44 1.74 -19.38 -15.09
N CYS A 45 1.64 -18.77 -16.27
CA CYS A 45 0.37 -18.20 -16.71
C CYS A 45 -0.62 -19.33 -16.99
N VAL A 46 -1.76 -19.30 -16.29
CA VAL A 46 -2.83 -20.30 -16.44
C VAL A 46 -4.03 -19.77 -17.23
N ALA A 47 -4.24 -18.46 -17.22
CA ALA A 47 -5.33 -17.80 -17.90
C ALA A 47 -4.99 -16.34 -18.24
N THR A 48 -5.50 -15.87 -19.37
CA THR A 48 -5.43 -14.48 -19.82
C THR A 48 -6.81 -13.85 -19.71
N LEU A 49 -6.93 -12.78 -18.94
CA LEU A 49 -8.16 -12.00 -18.83
C LEU A 49 -8.19 -10.97 -19.95
N GLN A 50 -9.21 -11.02 -20.80
CA GLN A 50 -9.34 -10.11 -21.94
C GLN A 50 -10.58 -9.25 -21.79
N VAL A 51 -10.46 -7.95 -22.08
CA VAL A 51 -11.60 -7.05 -22.23
C VAL A 51 -12.18 -7.27 -23.61
N GLY A 52 -13.13 -8.19 -23.73
CA GLY A 52 -13.84 -8.47 -24.97
C GLY A 52 -15.21 -9.01 -24.61
N SER A 53 -16.26 -8.26 -24.89
CA SER A 53 -17.63 -8.65 -24.57
C SER A 53 -18.55 -7.91 -25.52
N MET A 54 -19.76 -8.42 -25.75
CA MET A 54 -20.81 -7.68 -26.48
C MET A 54 -21.06 -6.27 -25.89
N GLN A 55 -20.65 -6.00 -24.64
CA GLN A 55 -20.79 -4.72 -23.95
C GLN A 55 -19.48 -3.92 -23.80
N ALA A 56 -18.33 -4.51 -24.10
CA ALA A 56 -17.04 -3.84 -24.03
C ALA A 56 -16.51 -3.65 -25.44
N THR A 57 -16.19 -2.41 -25.80
CA THR A 57 -15.55 -2.08 -27.08
C THR A 57 -14.26 -2.87 -27.28
N ASP A 58 -13.74 -2.86 -28.50
CA ASP A 58 -12.55 -3.61 -28.89
C ASP A 58 -11.44 -3.49 -27.82
N PRO A 59 -10.72 -4.58 -27.49
CA PRO A 59 -9.74 -4.60 -26.40
C PRO A 59 -8.70 -3.47 -26.48
N SER A 60 -8.40 -2.99 -27.70
CA SER A 60 -7.50 -1.87 -27.99
C SER A 60 -8.03 -0.52 -27.48
N GLU A 61 -9.35 -0.31 -27.42
CA GLU A 61 -9.97 0.95 -27.03
C GLU A 61 -9.95 1.18 -25.50
N CYS A 62 -9.78 0.12 -24.71
CA CYS A 62 -9.72 0.24 -23.25
C CYS A 62 -8.40 0.82 -22.73
N GLY A 63 -7.33 0.73 -23.53
CA GLY A 63 -6.00 1.16 -23.13
C GLY A 63 -5.41 0.34 -21.96
N GLN A 64 -4.51 0.96 -21.19
CA GLN A 64 -3.81 0.27 -20.11
C GLN A 64 -4.73 -0.01 -18.90
N CYS A 65 -4.53 -1.18 -18.28
CA CYS A 65 -5.10 -1.46 -16.96
C CYS A 65 -4.25 -0.78 -15.88
N LEU A 66 -4.87 0.05 -15.05
CA LEU A 66 -4.19 0.89 -14.06
C LEU A 66 -4.49 0.48 -12.62
N SER A 67 -5.59 -0.23 -12.39
CA SER A 67 -5.98 -0.68 -11.05
C SER A 67 -6.63 -2.05 -11.09
N LEU A 68 -6.39 -2.83 -10.05
CA LEU A 68 -6.93 -4.18 -9.86
C LEU A 68 -7.39 -4.33 -8.41
N ALA A 69 -8.54 -4.97 -8.24
CA ALA A 69 -9.09 -5.25 -6.91
C ALA A 69 -9.79 -6.60 -6.87
N TRP A 70 -9.28 -7.49 -6.04
CA TRP A 70 -9.87 -8.80 -5.76
C TRP A 70 -11.03 -8.68 -4.79
N MET A 71 -12.09 -9.45 -5.03
CA MET A 71 -13.19 -9.56 -4.08
C MET A 71 -12.68 -10.13 -2.75
N PRO A 72 -12.84 -9.41 -1.62
CA PRO A 72 -12.22 -9.77 -0.34
C PRO A 72 -12.98 -10.89 0.39
N THR A 73 -14.21 -11.18 -0.02
CA THR A 73 -15.01 -12.26 0.56
C THR A 73 -14.66 -13.60 -0.06
N ARG A 74 -14.57 -14.65 0.76
CA ARG A 74 -14.42 -16.02 0.26
C ARG A 74 -15.63 -16.37 -0.60
N PRO A 75 -15.46 -17.00 -1.78
CA PRO A 75 -14.24 -17.69 -2.25
C PRO A 75 -13.34 -16.88 -3.20
N HIS A 76 -13.34 -15.54 -3.14
CA HIS A 76 -12.49 -14.65 -3.96
C HIS A 76 -12.67 -14.85 -5.48
N GLN A 77 -13.91 -15.06 -5.90
CA GLN A 77 -14.23 -15.47 -7.27
C GLN A 77 -14.15 -14.33 -8.29
N HIS A 78 -14.31 -13.09 -7.84
CA HIS A 78 -14.39 -11.94 -8.72
C HIS A 78 -13.13 -11.09 -8.67
N LEU A 79 -12.70 -10.64 -9.84
CA LEU A 79 -11.67 -9.63 -10.02
C LEU A 79 -12.27 -8.42 -10.73
N ALA A 80 -12.04 -7.24 -10.17
CA ALA A 80 -12.34 -5.97 -10.82
C ALA A 80 -11.05 -5.34 -11.36
N ALA A 81 -11.13 -4.70 -12.53
CA ALA A 81 -10.04 -3.94 -13.11
C ALA A 81 -10.52 -2.59 -13.63
N GLY A 82 -9.69 -1.56 -13.48
CA GLY A 82 -9.93 -0.20 -13.93
C GLY A 82 -8.98 0.16 -15.05
N TYR A 83 -9.52 0.80 -16.10
CA TYR A 83 -8.82 1.06 -17.34
C TYR A 83 -8.60 2.56 -17.61
N TYR A 84 -7.69 2.84 -18.53
CA TYR A 84 -7.34 4.19 -18.94
C TYR A 84 -8.52 4.97 -19.55
N ASN A 85 -9.43 4.31 -20.25
CA ASN A 85 -10.63 4.94 -20.82
C ASN A 85 -11.76 5.18 -19.81
N GLY A 86 -11.56 4.89 -18.53
CA GLY A 86 -12.58 5.11 -17.49
C GLY A 86 -13.52 3.92 -17.25
N MET A 87 -13.35 2.83 -17.98
CA MET A 87 -14.11 1.59 -17.76
C MET A 87 -13.68 0.86 -16.49
N VAL A 88 -14.66 0.25 -15.81
CA VAL A 88 -14.44 -0.77 -14.79
C VAL A 88 -15.03 -2.08 -15.28
N VAL A 89 -14.23 -3.14 -15.22
CA VAL A 89 -14.53 -4.45 -15.81
C VAL A 89 -14.39 -5.55 -14.77
N PHE A 90 -15.27 -6.55 -14.81
CA PHE A 90 -15.36 -7.61 -13.82
C PHE A 90 -15.27 -8.99 -14.45
N TRP A 91 -14.41 -9.85 -13.90
CA TRP A 91 -14.26 -11.25 -14.30
C TRP A 91 -14.71 -12.18 -13.18
N ASN A 92 -15.37 -13.26 -13.59
CA ASN A 92 -15.65 -14.40 -12.72
C ASN A 92 -14.64 -15.50 -13.05
N LEU A 93 -13.68 -15.70 -12.15
CA LEU A 93 -12.54 -16.57 -12.36
C LEU A 93 -12.90 -18.07 -12.39
N PRO A 94 -13.77 -18.59 -11.50
CA PRO A 94 -14.20 -19.99 -11.58
C PRO A 94 -15.27 -20.26 -12.66
N THR A 95 -15.55 -19.32 -13.57
CA THR A 95 -16.60 -19.52 -14.58
C THR A 95 -16.33 -20.75 -15.45
N ASN A 96 -17.36 -21.57 -15.62
CA ASN A 96 -17.39 -22.67 -16.59
C ASN A 96 -18.22 -22.31 -17.84
N SER A 97 -18.71 -21.08 -17.92
CA SER A 97 -19.54 -20.64 -19.04
C SER A 97 -18.71 -20.64 -20.34
N PRO A 98 -19.17 -21.30 -21.41
CA PRO A 98 -18.46 -21.32 -22.69
C PRO A 98 -18.40 -19.93 -23.36
N LEU A 99 -19.30 -19.02 -22.97
CA LEU A 99 -19.31 -17.64 -23.48
C LEU A 99 -18.21 -16.78 -22.83
N GLN A 100 -17.82 -17.12 -21.60
CA GLN A 100 -16.80 -16.38 -20.87
C GLN A 100 -15.45 -17.07 -20.88
N ARG A 101 -15.40 -18.40 -21.02
CA ARG A 101 -14.17 -19.17 -20.98
C ARG A 101 -13.94 -19.87 -22.31
N ILE A 102 -12.88 -19.44 -23.00
CA ILE A 102 -12.42 -20.04 -24.25
C ILE A 102 -11.08 -20.72 -24.01
N ARG A 103 -10.95 -21.97 -24.43
CA ARG A 103 -9.68 -22.69 -24.44
C ARG A 103 -9.02 -22.51 -25.81
N LEU A 104 -7.79 -22.02 -25.82
CA LEU A 104 -7.01 -21.83 -27.03
C LEU A 104 -6.33 -23.13 -27.47
N SER A 105 -5.84 -23.14 -28.71
CA SER A 105 -5.11 -24.27 -29.31
C SER A 105 -3.82 -24.63 -28.56
N ASP A 106 -3.19 -23.66 -27.90
CA ASP A 106 -2.00 -23.84 -27.04
C ASP A 106 -2.34 -24.39 -25.64
N GLY A 107 -3.62 -24.65 -25.35
CA GLY A 107 -4.09 -25.13 -24.06
C GLY A 107 -4.31 -24.04 -23.01
N SER A 108 -3.96 -22.78 -23.29
CA SER A 108 -4.22 -21.64 -22.40
C SER A 108 -5.71 -21.29 -22.34
N LEU A 109 -6.12 -20.64 -21.26
CA LEU A 109 -7.49 -20.19 -21.06
C LEU A 109 -7.60 -18.68 -21.29
N LYS A 110 -8.59 -18.26 -22.08
CA LYS A 110 -9.03 -16.86 -22.16
C LYS A 110 -10.33 -16.70 -21.38
N LEU A 111 -10.38 -15.68 -20.52
CA LEU A 111 -11.55 -15.31 -19.75
C LEU A 111 -12.05 -13.92 -20.15
N TYR A 112 -13.33 -13.86 -20.49
CA TYR A 112 -14.06 -12.64 -20.81
C TYR A 112 -14.89 -12.18 -19.61
N PRO A 113 -15.13 -10.85 -19.50
CA PRO A 113 -15.84 -10.30 -18.37
C PRO A 113 -17.32 -10.68 -18.40
N PHE A 114 -17.92 -10.73 -17.21
CA PHE A 114 -19.37 -10.93 -17.08
C PHE A 114 -20.11 -9.60 -16.93
N GLN A 115 -19.40 -8.52 -16.58
CA GLN A 115 -19.97 -7.20 -16.36
C GLN A 115 -18.90 -6.13 -16.62
N CYS A 116 -19.31 -5.01 -17.21
CA CYS A 116 -18.49 -3.81 -17.34
C CYS A 116 -19.39 -2.57 -17.37
N PHE A 117 -18.84 -1.44 -16.96
CA PHE A 117 -19.53 -0.15 -17.09
C PHE A 117 -18.53 1.01 -17.14
N LEU A 118 -18.95 2.12 -17.72
CA LEU A 118 -18.18 3.35 -17.76
C LEU A 118 -18.28 4.05 -16.40
N ALA A 119 -17.25 3.93 -15.58
CA ALA A 119 -17.25 4.49 -14.22
C ALA A 119 -16.80 5.95 -14.21
N HIS A 120 -15.83 6.33 -15.05
CA HIS A 120 -15.19 7.64 -15.05
C HIS A 120 -15.04 8.21 -16.46
N ASP A 121 -14.88 9.53 -16.56
CA ASP A 121 -14.65 10.22 -17.84
C ASP A 121 -13.17 10.15 -18.27
N GLN A 122 -12.31 9.61 -17.40
CA GLN A 122 -10.86 9.52 -17.50
C GLN A 122 -10.36 8.25 -16.80
N ALA A 123 -9.07 7.98 -16.90
CA ALA A 123 -8.37 6.84 -16.31
C ALA A 123 -8.78 6.49 -14.87
N VAL A 124 -9.16 5.22 -14.64
CA VAL A 124 -9.48 4.70 -13.30
C VAL A 124 -8.19 4.32 -12.57
N ARG A 125 -7.73 5.19 -11.68
CA ARG A 125 -6.42 5.06 -11.01
C ARG A 125 -6.43 4.06 -9.87
N THR A 126 -7.55 3.91 -9.17
CA THR A 126 -7.63 3.04 -8.00
C THR A 126 -9.04 2.50 -7.81
N LEU A 127 -9.11 1.27 -7.31
CA LEU A 127 -10.33 0.50 -7.08
C LEU A 127 -10.21 -0.24 -5.76
N GLN A 128 -11.31 -0.30 -5.01
CA GLN A 128 -11.35 -1.10 -3.80
C GLN A 128 -12.74 -1.62 -3.52
N TRP A 129 -12.83 -2.91 -3.19
CA TRP A 129 -14.08 -3.53 -2.74
C TRP A 129 -14.31 -3.24 -1.27
N CYS A 130 -15.58 -3.11 -0.90
CA CYS A 130 -15.97 -3.16 0.50
C CYS A 130 -15.64 -4.56 1.05
N LYS A 131 -14.94 -4.59 2.18
CA LYS A 131 -14.52 -5.84 2.83
C LYS A 131 -15.69 -6.57 3.50
N ALA A 132 -16.71 -5.83 3.93
CA ALA A 132 -17.88 -6.37 4.62
C ALA A 132 -18.95 -6.91 3.66
N ASN A 133 -19.10 -6.32 2.47
CA ASN A 133 -20.12 -6.71 1.51
C ASN A 133 -19.62 -6.59 0.07
N SER A 134 -19.60 -7.71 -0.64
CA SER A 134 -19.11 -7.82 -2.01
C SER A 134 -19.97 -7.08 -3.05
N HIS A 135 -21.15 -6.57 -2.71
CA HIS A 135 -21.91 -5.76 -3.66
C HIS A 135 -21.41 -4.32 -3.76
N PHE A 136 -20.54 -3.86 -2.86
CA PHE A 136 -20.07 -2.48 -2.85
C PHE A 136 -18.62 -2.36 -3.31
N LEU A 137 -18.39 -1.35 -4.15
CA LEU A 137 -17.09 -1.01 -4.70
C LEU A 137 -16.90 0.51 -4.67
N VAL A 138 -15.67 0.96 -4.46
CA VAL A 138 -15.27 2.34 -4.69
C VAL A 138 -14.30 2.41 -5.87
N SER A 139 -14.43 3.45 -6.67
CA SER A 139 -13.49 3.80 -7.73
C SER A 139 -13.08 5.26 -7.63
N ALA A 140 -11.82 5.55 -7.94
CA ALA A 140 -11.37 6.93 -8.14
C ALA A 140 -10.59 7.07 -9.45
N GLY A 141 -10.86 8.16 -10.16
CA GLY A 141 -10.32 8.42 -11.47
C GLY A 141 -9.51 9.71 -11.56
N SER A 142 -8.82 9.89 -12.69
CA SER A 142 -8.14 11.14 -13.04
C SER A 142 -9.10 12.30 -13.31
N ASP A 143 -10.42 12.03 -13.40
CA ASP A 143 -11.49 13.03 -13.48
C ASP A 143 -11.77 13.75 -12.13
N ARG A 144 -10.97 13.43 -11.09
CA ARG A 144 -11.06 13.93 -9.72
C ARG A 144 -12.34 13.51 -8.99
N LYS A 145 -13.05 12.50 -9.51
CA LYS A 145 -14.24 11.93 -8.89
C LYS A 145 -13.85 10.68 -8.12
N ILE A 146 -14.47 10.52 -6.96
CA ILE A 146 -14.53 9.28 -6.20
C ILE A 146 -15.99 8.86 -6.22
N LYS A 147 -16.24 7.63 -6.69
CA LYS A 147 -17.60 7.11 -6.84
C LYS A 147 -17.75 5.82 -6.06
N PHE A 148 -18.87 5.72 -5.35
CA PHE A 148 -19.28 4.51 -4.63
C PHE A 148 -20.35 3.81 -5.45
N TRP A 149 -20.25 2.50 -5.59
CA TRP A 149 -21.07 1.72 -6.49
C TRP A 149 -21.75 0.58 -5.74
N ASP A 150 -23.01 0.34 -6.06
CA ASP A 150 -23.67 -0.93 -5.82
C ASP A 150 -23.62 -1.73 -7.12
N LEU A 151 -22.89 -2.84 -7.14
CA LEU A 151 -22.71 -3.68 -8.33
C LEU A 151 -24.03 -4.30 -8.82
N ARG A 152 -25.07 -4.31 -7.98
CA ARG A 152 -26.44 -4.72 -8.36
C ARG A 152 -27.14 -3.67 -9.22
N ARG A 153 -26.72 -2.41 -9.15
CA ARG A 153 -27.27 -1.25 -9.88
C ARG A 153 -26.14 -0.34 -10.38
N PRO A 154 -25.34 -0.80 -11.36
CA PRO A 154 -24.14 -0.10 -11.80
C PRO A 154 -24.40 1.13 -12.67
N TYR A 155 -25.64 1.38 -13.08
CA TYR A 155 -25.98 2.50 -13.97
C TYR A 155 -25.91 3.86 -13.27
N GLU A 156 -25.99 3.88 -11.93
CA GLU A 156 -25.84 5.09 -11.11
C GLU A 156 -24.92 4.82 -9.91
N PRO A 157 -23.96 5.69 -9.60
CA PRO A 157 -23.20 5.58 -8.36
C PRO A 157 -24.08 5.98 -7.18
N ILE A 158 -23.92 5.30 -6.05
CA ILE A 158 -24.58 5.63 -4.77
C ILE A 158 -24.21 7.05 -4.36
N ASN A 159 -22.93 7.39 -4.52
CA ASN A 159 -22.40 8.70 -4.21
C ASN A 159 -21.25 9.02 -5.16
N SER A 160 -21.13 10.27 -5.55
CA SER A 160 -20.11 10.77 -6.46
C SER A 160 -19.56 12.09 -5.95
N ILE A 161 -18.32 12.08 -5.49
CA ILE A 161 -17.67 13.22 -4.86
C ILE A 161 -16.54 13.70 -5.77
N LYS A 162 -16.64 14.94 -6.25
CA LYS A 162 -15.58 15.57 -7.05
C LYS A 162 -14.83 16.57 -6.18
N ARG A 163 -13.57 16.27 -5.82
CA ARG A 163 -12.80 17.18 -4.97
C ARG A 163 -11.30 17.15 -5.23
N PHE A 164 -10.68 15.98 -5.26
CA PHE A 164 -9.23 15.83 -5.32
C PHE A 164 -8.80 14.76 -6.33
N LEU A 165 -7.56 14.82 -6.79
CA LEU A 165 -6.94 13.69 -7.49
C LEU A 165 -6.46 12.68 -6.45
N SER A 166 -7.02 11.47 -6.51
CA SER A 166 -6.71 10.41 -5.54
C SER A 166 -5.57 9.53 -6.04
N THR A 167 -4.57 9.33 -5.17
CA THR A 167 -3.42 8.47 -5.46
C THR A 167 -3.73 7.01 -5.12
N GLU A 168 -4.30 6.78 -3.93
CA GLU A 168 -4.64 5.46 -3.41
C GLU A 168 -5.83 5.54 -2.42
N LEU A 169 -6.57 4.44 -2.27
CA LEU A 169 -7.71 4.31 -1.36
C LEU A 169 -7.45 3.20 -0.33
N ALA A 170 -8.02 3.37 0.86
CA ALA A 170 -8.11 2.32 1.87
C ALA A 170 -9.50 2.31 2.54
N TRP A 171 -10.28 1.28 2.23
CA TRP A 171 -11.50 0.86 2.89
C TRP A 171 -11.16 -0.10 4.04
N LEU A 172 -11.40 0.34 5.27
CA LEU A 172 -11.26 -0.48 6.46
C LEU A 172 -12.57 -1.19 6.79
N LEU A 173 -12.49 -2.44 7.24
CA LEU A 173 -13.64 -3.30 7.52
C LEU A 173 -14.73 -2.67 8.42
N PRO A 174 -14.42 -1.99 9.54
CA PRO A 174 -15.45 -1.48 10.45
C PRO A 174 -16.19 -0.25 9.93
N TYR A 175 -15.76 0.38 8.84
CA TYR A 175 -16.26 1.69 8.43
C TYR A 175 -17.03 1.66 7.12
N ASN A 176 -18.05 2.52 7.03
CA ASN A 176 -18.90 2.68 5.84
C ASN A 176 -18.31 3.63 4.79
N GLY A 177 -17.06 4.02 4.94
CA GLY A 177 -16.38 4.97 4.08
C GLY A 177 -14.92 4.59 3.87
N VAL A 178 -14.24 5.40 3.08
CA VAL A 178 -12.87 5.14 2.63
C VAL A 178 -11.96 6.26 3.05
N THR A 179 -10.75 5.89 3.44
CA THR A 179 -9.64 6.83 3.54
C THR A 179 -8.98 7.00 2.18
N VAL A 180 -8.58 8.23 1.88
CA VAL A 180 -8.13 8.66 0.56
C VAL A 180 -6.83 9.42 0.71
N ALA A 181 -5.80 8.97 -0.01
CA ALA A 181 -4.57 9.72 -0.20
C ALA A 181 -4.69 10.64 -1.42
N GLN A 182 -4.11 11.83 -1.32
CA GLN A 182 -4.33 12.90 -2.26
C GLN A 182 -3.04 13.38 -2.89
N ASP A 183 -3.19 13.80 -4.13
CA ASP A 183 -2.21 14.63 -4.81
C ASP A 183 -2.39 16.10 -4.42
N ASN A 184 -1.28 16.82 -4.31
CA ASN A 184 -1.27 18.24 -3.96
C ASN A 184 -1.67 19.14 -5.14
N CYS A 185 -1.52 18.68 -6.39
CA CYS A 185 -1.74 19.52 -7.59
C CYS A 185 -3.16 20.10 -7.71
N TYR A 186 -4.17 19.48 -7.09
CA TYR A 186 -5.55 19.96 -7.08
C TYR A 186 -6.10 20.23 -5.68
N ALA A 187 -5.27 20.16 -4.64
CA ALA A 187 -5.69 20.42 -3.27
C ALA A 187 -5.80 21.93 -3.03
N SER A 188 -6.89 22.36 -2.39
CA SER A 188 -6.98 23.73 -1.89
C SER A 188 -5.93 23.95 -0.80
N TYR A 189 -5.47 25.21 -0.65
CA TYR A 189 -4.47 25.58 0.35
C TYR A 189 -4.87 25.07 1.75
N GLY A 190 -3.95 24.35 2.41
CA GLY A 190 -4.15 23.79 3.75
C GLY A 190 -5.05 22.55 3.83
N LEU A 191 -5.59 22.04 2.71
CA LEU A 191 -6.45 20.85 2.67
C LEU A 191 -5.79 19.64 1.99
N CYS A 192 -4.53 19.73 1.59
CA CYS A 192 -3.78 18.58 1.06
C CYS A 192 -3.50 17.57 2.18
N GLY A 193 -3.66 16.28 1.88
CA GLY A 193 -3.27 15.20 2.77
C GLY A 193 -4.23 14.02 2.70
N ILE A 194 -4.56 13.46 3.87
CA ILE A 194 -5.37 12.26 3.97
C ILE A 194 -6.75 12.61 4.49
N HIS A 195 -7.77 12.14 3.79
CA HIS A 195 -9.16 12.39 4.15
C HIS A 195 -9.93 11.09 4.27
N TYR A 196 -10.85 11.03 5.23
CA TYR A 196 -11.89 10.00 5.28
C TYR A 196 -13.15 10.54 4.62
N ILE A 197 -13.76 9.74 3.76
CA ILE A 197 -14.94 10.07 2.98
C ILE A 197 -15.98 8.99 3.21
N ASP A 198 -17.15 9.39 3.70
CA ASP A 198 -18.30 8.49 3.85
C ASP A 198 -18.85 8.06 2.49
N ALA A 199 -19.33 6.81 2.38
CA ALA A 199 -19.93 6.32 1.14
C ALA A 199 -21.25 7.03 0.78
N GLY A 200 -21.78 7.89 1.64
CA GLY A 200 -23.03 8.62 1.46
C GLY A 200 -24.18 8.07 2.29
N TYR A 201 -23.95 7.00 3.07
CA TYR A 201 -24.97 6.41 3.93
C TYR A 201 -25.25 7.25 5.17
N LEU A 202 -24.20 7.77 5.82
CA LEU A 202 -24.31 8.61 7.02
C LEU A 202 -24.39 10.10 6.65
N GLY A 203 -23.93 10.46 5.45
CA GLY A 203 -23.95 11.85 4.97
C GLY A 203 -22.96 12.75 5.71
N PHE A 204 -21.95 12.18 6.36
CA PHE A 204 -20.93 12.93 7.06
C PHE A 204 -20.03 13.70 6.09
N LYS A 205 -19.63 14.91 6.49
CA LYS A 205 -18.63 15.68 5.76
C LYS A 205 -17.28 14.95 5.82
N ALA A 206 -16.49 15.11 4.75
CA ALA A 206 -15.16 14.52 4.69
C ALA A 206 -14.31 14.96 5.90
N TYR A 207 -13.71 13.98 6.58
CA TYR A 207 -12.89 14.20 7.77
C TYR A 207 -11.41 14.26 7.40
N PHE A 208 -10.77 15.37 7.74
CA PHE A 208 -9.37 15.58 7.46
C PHE A 208 -8.51 14.84 8.49
N THR A 209 -7.97 13.69 8.10
CA THR A 209 -7.31 12.74 9.00
C THR A 209 -5.89 13.16 9.33
N ALA A 210 -5.11 13.52 8.31
CA ALA A 210 -3.75 14.02 8.49
C ALA A 210 -3.40 15.04 7.39
N PRO A 211 -3.01 16.27 7.77
CA PRO A 211 -2.54 17.27 6.82
C PRO A 211 -1.16 16.90 6.29
N ARG A 212 -0.96 17.06 4.98
CA ARG A 212 0.34 16.86 4.31
C ARG A 212 0.59 18.01 3.36
N LYS A 213 1.84 18.44 3.24
CA LYS A 213 2.22 19.53 2.32
C LYS A 213 2.36 19.05 0.88
N GLY A 214 2.69 17.79 0.67
CA GLY A 214 2.99 17.22 -0.63
C GLY A 214 2.09 16.05 -0.99
N THR A 215 2.30 15.54 -2.20
CA THR A 215 1.58 14.38 -2.72
C THR A 215 1.79 13.17 -1.81
N VAL A 216 0.69 12.61 -1.33
CA VAL A 216 0.69 11.35 -0.58
C VAL A 216 0.64 10.23 -1.61
N TRP A 217 1.76 9.54 -1.83
CA TRP A 217 1.87 8.55 -2.90
C TRP A 217 1.12 7.26 -2.61
N SER A 218 1.14 6.81 -1.35
CA SER A 218 0.57 5.54 -0.95
C SER A 218 -0.12 5.60 0.39
N LEU A 219 -1.17 4.79 0.51
CA LEU A 219 -2.00 4.63 1.70
C LEU A 219 -2.26 3.14 1.94
N SER A 220 -2.14 2.71 3.20
CA SER A 220 -2.50 1.37 3.63
C SER A 220 -3.23 1.43 4.97
N GLY A 221 -4.34 0.69 5.07
CA GLY A 221 -5.09 0.55 6.31
C GLY A 221 -4.91 -0.85 6.91
N SER A 222 -4.77 -0.90 8.25
CA SER A 222 -4.81 -2.12 9.05
C SER A 222 -6.17 -2.23 9.74
N ASP A 223 -6.94 -3.26 9.39
CA ASP A 223 -8.23 -3.54 10.03
C ASP A 223 -8.05 -3.97 11.50
N TRP A 224 -6.92 -4.60 11.82
CA TRP A 224 -6.58 -5.07 13.16
C TRP A 224 -6.27 -3.92 14.14
N LEU A 225 -5.60 -2.87 13.64
CA LEU A 225 -5.15 -1.73 14.44
C LEU A 225 -6.10 -0.54 14.34
N GLY A 226 -7.11 -0.56 13.45
CA GLY A 226 -7.93 0.61 13.14
C GLY A 226 -7.09 1.82 12.68
N THR A 227 -5.95 1.56 12.06
CA THR A 227 -4.90 2.56 11.78
C THR A 227 -4.60 2.57 10.30
N ILE A 228 -4.37 3.76 9.77
CA ILE A 228 -3.84 3.96 8.41
C ILE A 228 -2.39 4.41 8.48
N ALA A 229 -1.63 4.09 7.43
CA ALA A 229 -0.26 4.56 7.23
C ALA A 229 -0.12 5.09 5.81
N ALA A 230 0.63 6.17 5.67
CA ALA A 230 0.81 6.83 4.38
C ALA A 230 2.23 7.35 4.22
N GLY A 231 2.74 7.22 3.00
CA GLY A 231 4.03 7.74 2.58
C GLY A 231 3.84 8.87 1.60
N ASP A 232 4.70 9.89 1.70
CA ASP A 232 4.60 11.08 0.85
C ASP A 232 5.90 11.43 0.13
N ILE A 233 5.79 12.43 -0.75
CA ILE A 233 6.91 12.98 -1.52
C ILE A 233 8.02 13.59 -0.64
N SER A 234 7.70 14.01 0.58
CA SER A 234 8.68 14.65 1.47
C SER A 234 9.56 13.64 2.21
N GLY A 235 9.26 12.35 2.09
CA GLY A 235 9.96 11.29 2.83
C GLY A 235 9.42 11.08 4.24
N GLU A 236 8.20 11.54 4.54
CA GLU A 236 7.52 11.22 5.80
C GLU A 236 6.65 9.98 5.65
N LEU A 237 6.91 8.99 6.52
CA LEU A 237 5.99 7.89 6.76
C LEU A 237 5.18 8.23 8.01
N ILE A 238 3.88 8.45 7.86
CA ILE A 238 2.99 8.75 8.98
C ILE A 238 1.98 7.62 9.20
N ALA A 239 1.54 7.46 10.44
CA ALA A 239 0.37 6.67 10.78
C ALA A 239 -0.68 7.52 11.49
N ALA A 240 -1.95 7.17 11.29
CA ALA A 240 -3.08 7.81 11.97
C ALA A 240 -4.11 6.77 12.41
N ILE A 241 -4.45 6.79 13.69
CA ILE A 241 -5.48 5.96 14.31
C ILE A 241 -6.83 6.59 13.98
N LEU A 242 -7.68 5.86 13.28
CA LEU A 242 -8.98 6.38 12.92
C LEU A 242 -9.89 6.45 14.16
N PRO A 243 -10.60 7.58 14.38
CA PRO A 243 -11.71 7.61 15.33
C PRO A 243 -12.81 6.64 14.90
N ASP A 244 -13.77 6.42 15.80
CA ASP A 244 -14.99 5.71 15.43
C ASP A 244 -15.76 6.51 14.37
N MET A 245 -15.71 6.05 13.12
CA MET A 245 -16.37 6.69 11.99
C MET A 245 -17.87 6.37 11.91
N ALA A 246 -18.40 5.55 12.83
CA ALA A 246 -19.85 5.43 13.01
C ALA A 246 -20.44 6.72 13.62
N LEU A 247 -19.61 7.48 14.35
CA LEU A 247 -19.97 8.78 14.90
C LEU A 247 -19.52 9.91 13.97
N ASN A 248 -20.22 11.05 14.02
CA ASN A 248 -19.86 12.19 13.19
C ASN A 248 -18.44 12.69 13.56
N PRO A 249 -17.47 12.61 12.64
CA PRO A 249 -16.07 12.88 12.95
C PRO A 249 -15.78 14.36 13.20
N ILE A 250 -16.75 15.26 12.95
CA ILE A 250 -16.63 16.69 13.30
C ILE A 250 -16.45 16.92 14.81
N ASN A 251 -16.91 15.97 15.63
CA ASN A 251 -16.84 16.03 17.08
C ASN A 251 -15.51 15.48 17.65
N VAL A 252 -14.60 15.02 16.77
CA VAL A 252 -13.31 14.46 17.19
C VAL A 252 -12.45 15.58 17.78
N LYS A 253 -12.28 15.52 19.10
CA LYS A 253 -11.36 16.41 19.82
C LYS A 253 -9.91 15.98 19.57
N ARG A 254 -9.03 16.97 19.49
CA ARG A 254 -7.56 16.81 19.41
C ARG A 254 -7.10 15.83 18.31
N PRO A 255 -7.38 16.13 17.03
CA PRO A 255 -7.00 15.25 15.91
C PRO A 255 -5.49 15.01 15.80
N VAL A 256 -4.67 15.92 16.31
CA VAL A 256 -3.20 15.78 16.33
C VAL A 256 -2.73 14.61 17.21
N GLU A 257 -3.47 14.25 18.27
CA GLU A 257 -3.11 13.15 19.18
C GLU A 257 -3.33 11.76 18.55
N ARG A 258 -4.01 11.71 17.40
CA ARG A 258 -4.34 10.47 16.70
C ARG A 258 -3.35 10.13 15.58
N ARG A 259 -2.38 10.99 15.30
CA ARG A 259 -1.40 10.78 14.24
C ARG A 259 0.02 10.89 14.79
N PHE A 260 0.93 10.15 14.18
CA PHE A 260 2.34 10.15 14.53
C PHE A 260 3.22 9.77 13.35
N PRO A 261 4.44 10.32 13.25
CA PRO A 261 5.41 9.86 12.28
C PRO A 261 5.96 8.50 12.72
N ILE A 262 6.20 7.62 11.75
CA ILE A 262 6.92 6.36 11.94
C ILE A 262 8.41 6.64 11.73
N TYR A 263 8.74 7.32 10.63
CA TYR A 263 10.07 7.87 10.40
C TYR A 263 10.02 9.04 9.41
N LYS A 264 11.08 9.84 9.39
CA LYS A 264 11.41 10.82 8.35
C LYS A 264 12.67 10.38 7.61
N ALA A 265 12.63 10.38 6.28
CA ALA A 265 13.82 10.30 5.44
C ALA A 265 14.18 11.70 4.97
N ASP A 266 15.40 12.15 5.26
CA ASP A 266 15.93 13.44 4.81
C ASP A 266 17.12 13.22 3.87
N LEU A 267 17.14 13.99 2.78
CA LEU A 267 18.28 14.03 1.86
C LEU A 267 19.22 15.16 2.28
N ILE A 268 20.36 14.80 2.86
CA ILE A 268 21.33 15.72 3.47
C ILE A 268 22.60 15.75 2.60
N PRO A 269 23.17 16.93 2.30
CA PRO A 269 24.44 17.02 1.59
C PRO A 269 25.60 16.51 2.45
N TYR A 270 26.61 15.90 1.83
CA TYR A 270 27.90 15.67 2.49
C TYR A 270 28.50 17.03 2.86
N GLN A 271 28.86 17.20 4.13
CA GLN A 271 29.77 18.27 4.51
C GLN A 271 31.17 17.80 4.10
N ASP A 272 31.68 18.29 2.97
CA ASP A 272 33.06 18.77 2.80
C ASP A 272 33.46 19.05 1.33
N SER A 273 33.68 20.32 1.01
CA SER A 273 34.90 20.78 0.32
C SER A 273 35.16 22.27 0.66
N PRO A 274 36.41 22.65 0.97
CA PRO A 274 36.79 24.01 1.36
C PRO A 274 36.93 24.87 0.11
N GLU A 275 35.85 25.49 -0.36
CA GLU A 275 35.97 26.58 -1.32
C GLU A 275 36.15 27.89 -0.56
N GLY A 276 37.25 28.59 -0.89
CA GLY A 276 37.70 29.81 -0.24
C GLY A 276 36.67 30.95 -0.28
N PRO A 277 36.93 32.04 0.45
CA PRO A 277 36.01 33.18 0.55
C PRO A 277 35.98 33.95 -0.77
N ASP A 278 35.19 33.49 -1.74
CA ASP A 278 34.86 34.28 -2.91
C ASP A 278 33.75 35.27 -2.53
N HIS A 279 34.21 36.48 -2.23
CA HIS A 279 33.39 37.67 -2.13
C HIS A 279 32.52 37.85 -3.37
N SER A 280 31.22 37.55 -3.30
CA SER A 280 30.21 38.38 -3.97
C SER A 280 28.78 38.08 -3.50
N SER A 281 28.10 39.18 -3.16
CA SER A 281 26.67 39.34 -2.93
C SER A 281 26.07 38.78 -1.63
N ALA A 282 25.93 39.68 -0.66
CA ALA A 282 24.96 39.59 0.40
C ALA A 282 23.54 39.46 -0.21
N SER A 283 22.98 38.24 -0.18
CA SER A 283 21.54 38.03 -0.28
C SER A 283 21.15 36.88 0.66
N SER A 284 20.31 37.23 1.65
CA SER A 284 19.50 36.36 2.51
C SER A 284 19.80 34.84 2.53
N GLY A 285 20.64 34.41 3.46
CA GLY A 285 20.37 33.36 4.48
C GLY A 285 19.79 31.98 4.12
N VAL A 286 19.62 31.60 2.85
CA VAL A 286 19.16 30.25 2.47
C VAL A 286 20.17 29.63 1.51
N PRO A 287 20.82 28.51 1.86
CA PRO A 287 21.67 27.79 0.91
C PRO A 287 20.82 27.45 -0.32
N ASN A 288 21.30 27.79 -1.53
CA ASN A 288 20.62 27.44 -2.76
C ASN A 288 20.34 25.92 -2.77
N PRO A 289 19.11 25.47 -3.04
CA PRO A 289 18.79 24.06 -2.99
C PRO A 289 19.64 23.31 -4.02
N PRO A 290 20.13 22.10 -3.66
CA PRO A 290 20.96 21.31 -4.55
C PRO A 290 20.18 21.02 -5.84
N LYS A 291 20.71 21.49 -6.98
CA LYS A 291 20.12 21.31 -8.31
C LYS A 291 20.41 19.93 -8.92
N ALA A 292 20.83 18.96 -8.11
CA ALA A 292 21.14 17.63 -8.62
C ALA A 292 19.87 17.00 -9.21
N ARG A 293 19.87 16.85 -10.54
CA ARG A 293 18.74 16.32 -11.31
C ARG A 293 18.90 14.85 -11.63
N THR A 294 20.12 14.33 -11.55
CA THR A 294 20.43 12.93 -11.86
C THR A 294 20.68 12.13 -10.60
N TYR A 295 20.39 10.83 -10.66
CA TYR A 295 20.63 9.90 -9.56
C TYR A 295 22.11 9.90 -9.15
N THR A 296 23.01 9.76 -10.12
CA THR A 296 24.47 9.67 -9.89
C THR A 296 25.02 10.91 -9.20
N GLU A 297 24.62 12.10 -9.66
CA GLU A 297 25.02 13.37 -9.04
C GLU A 297 24.50 13.48 -7.61
N THR A 298 23.25 13.09 -7.38
CA THR A 298 22.64 13.20 -6.05
C THR A 298 23.34 12.28 -5.04
N VAL A 299 23.63 11.03 -5.40
CA VAL A 299 24.29 10.05 -4.52
C VAL A 299 25.75 10.42 -4.21
N ASN A 300 26.43 11.13 -5.10
CA ASN A 300 27.81 11.57 -4.88
C ASN A 300 27.89 12.75 -3.89
N HIS A 301 26.86 13.59 -3.82
CA HIS A 301 26.86 14.81 -3.00
C HIS A 301 25.95 14.73 -1.78
N HIS A 302 25.10 13.71 -1.66
CA HIS A 302 24.10 13.60 -0.61
C HIS A 302 24.00 12.18 -0.07
N TYR A 303 23.53 12.08 1.17
CA TYR A 303 23.14 10.84 1.82
C TYR A 303 21.71 10.94 2.36
N LEU A 304 21.09 9.78 2.59
CA LEU A 304 19.77 9.69 3.22
C LEU A 304 19.93 9.47 4.72
N LEU A 305 19.45 10.41 5.52
CA LEU A 305 19.30 10.25 6.96
C LEU A 305 17.89 9.78 7.27
N PHE A 306 17.77 8.66 7.97
CA PHE A 306 16.49 8.19 8.49
C PHE A 306 16.39 8.51 9.97
N GLN A 307 15.34 9.23 10.34
CA GLN A 307 15.03 9.61 11.70
C GLN A 307 13.79 8.85 12.15
N ASP A 308 14.01 7.74 12.85
CA ASP A 308 12.96 6.85 13.31
C ASP A 308 12.29 7.37 14.59
N THR A 309 11.00 7.08 14.74
CA THR A 309 10.27 7.32 15.99
C THR A 309 10.28 6.06 16.84
N ASP A 310 10.46 6.19 18.16
CA ASP A 310 10.26 5.05 19.06
C ASP A 310 8.78 4.66 19.12
N LEU A 311 8.45 3.52 18.50
CA LEU A 311 7.10 2.94 18.43
C LEU A 311 6.86 1.91 19.54
N GLY A 312 7.76 1.77 20.50
CA GLY A 312 7.61 0.85 21.63
C GLY A 312 6.52 1.29 22.62
N SER A 313 6.44 2.59 22.87
CA SER A 313 5.49 3.23 23.78
C SER A 313 5.07 4.59 23.23
N PHE A 314 3.83 4.99 23.48
CA PHE A 314 3.29 6.31 23.11
C PHE A 314 3.23 7.30 24.28
N HIS A 315 3.91 7.01 25.40
CA HIS A 315 3.98 7.94 26.53
C HIS A 315 4.66 9.26 26.13
N ASP A 316 4.04 10.39 26.46
CA ASP A 316 4.50 11.74 26.10
C ASP A 316 4.80 11.96 24.60
N LEU A 317 4.14 11.20 23.72
CA LEU A 317 4.39 11.20 22.27
C LEU A 317 4.45 12.63 21.69
N LEU A 318 3.46 13.48 22.03
CA LEU A 318 3.35 14.85 21.51
C LEU A 318 4.56 15.75 21.81
N ARG A 319 5.34 15.43 22.85
CA ARG A 319 6.51 16.22 23.25
C ARG A 319 7.81 15.69 22.66
N ARG A 320 7.77 14.53 21.99
CA ARG A 320 8.96 13.92 21.39
C ARG A 320 9.36 14.69 20.14
N GLU A 321 10.66 14.77 19.91
CA GLU A 321 11.25 15.52 18.80
C GLU A 321 10.68 15.13 17.41
N PRO A 322 10.43 13.84 17.07
CA PRO A 322 9.80 13.49 15.80
C PRO A 322 8.40 14.08 15.62
N MET A 323 7.60 14.15 16.70
CA MET A 323 6.26 14.75 16.65
C MET A 323 6.31 16.26 16.47
N LEU A 324 7.22 16.93 17.18
CA LEU A 324 7.41 18.38 17.06
C LEU A 324 7.84 18.75 15.64
N ARG A 325 8.82 18.01 15.09
CA ARG A 325 9.29 18.18 13.71
C ARG A 325 8.16 18.02 12.68
N MET A 326 7.33 16.99 12.81
CA MET A 326 6.19 16.77 11.92
C MET A 326 5.20 17.96 12.00
N GLN A 327 4.89 18.45 13.20
CA GLN A 327 3.96 19.57 13.39
C GLN A 327 4.51 20.90 12.84
N GLU A 328 5.81 21.16 13.03
CA GLU A 328 6.48 22.31 12.43
C GLU A 328 6.44 22.24 10.90
N GLY A 329 6.70 21.04 10.34
CA GLY A 329 6.66 20.77 8.91
C GLY A 329 5.26 20.94 8.29
N GLU A 330 4.20 20.54 8.99
CA GLU A 330 2.80 20.77 8.60
C GLU A 330 2.48 22.26 8.44
N GLY A 331 3.15 23.15 9.18
CA GLY A 331 2.96 24.61 9.07
C GLY A 331 3.88 25.27 8.04
N HIS A 332 5.19 25.01 8.14
CA HIS A 332 6.25 25.88 7.60
C HIS A 332 7.13 25.23 6.52
N SER A 333 7.01 23.92 6.29
CA SER A 333 7.89 23.24 5.33
C SER A 333 7.66 23.70 3.89
N GLN A 334 8.74 24.04 3.20
CA GLN A 334 8.76 24.30 1.75
C GLN A 334 9.17 23.03 1.00
N LEU A 335 8.41 22.66 -0.04
CA LEU A 335 8.76 21.53 -0.90
C LEU A 335 9.65 22.02 -2.04
N CYS A 336 10.86 21.47 -2.14
CA CYS A 336 11.73 21.69 -3.28
C CYS A 336 11.44 20.66 -4.38
N LEU A 337 10.70 21.08 -5.40
CA LEU A 337 10.34 20.21 -6.54
C LEU A 337 11.40 20.20 -7.65
N ASP A 338 12.38 21.11 -7.58
CA ASP A 338 13.39 21.32 -8.64
C ASP A 338 14.58 20.33 -8.60
N ARG A 339 14.53 19.35 -7.68
CA ARG A 339 15.54 18.31 -7.47
C ARG A 339 14.95 16.91 -7.56
N LEU A 340 15.81 15.89 -7.66
CA LEU A 340 15.38 14.51 -7.49
C LEU A 340 15.04 14.21 -6.02
N GLN A 341 13.79 13.81 -5.73
CA GLN A 341 13.35 13.48 -4.36
C GLN A 341 13.70 12.01 -4.00
N LEU A 342 14.98 11.71 -3.76
CA LEU A 342 15.40 10.36 -3.34
C LEU A 342 14.78 9.91 -2.01
N GLU A 343 14.42 10.86 -1.16
CA GLU A 343 13.76 10.63 0.13
C GLU A 343 12.29 10.20 0.00
N ALA A 344 11.65 10.41 -1.16
CA ALA A 344 10.22 10.18 -1.33
C ALA A 344 9.82 8.72 -1.08
N ILE A 345 8.68 8.52 -0.40
CA ILE A 345 8.14 7.20 -0.09
C ILE A 345 6.96 6.93 -1.03
N HIS A 346 7.10 5.91 -1.88
CA HIS A 346 6.17 5.63 -2.96
C HIS A 346 5.16 4.52 -2.64
N LYS A 347 5.50 3.61 -1.72
CA LYS A 347 4.61 2.51 -1.36
C LYS A 347 4.70 2.16 0.12
N VAL A 348 3.54 1.95 0.73
CA VAL A 348 3.38 1.57 2.13
C VAL A 348 2.34 0.46 2.24
N ARG A 349 2.63 -0.59 3.02
CA ARG A 349 1.72 -1.72 3.26
C ARG A 349 1.83 -2.30 4.67
N PHE A 350 0.71 -2.30 5.39
CA PHE A 350 0.55 -3.12 6.59
C PHE A 350 0.49 -4.60 6.24
N SER A 351 0.95 -5.45 7.16
CA SER A 351 0.63 -6.87 7.09
C SER A 351 -0.88 -7.06 7.24
N PRO A 352 -1.55 -7.78 6.32
CA PRO A 352 -2.96 -8.11 6.45
C PRO A 352 -3.20 -9.26 7.45
N ASN A 353 -2.16 -9.96 7.89
CA ASN A 353 -2.29 -11.18 8.67
C ASN A 353 -2.39 -10.90 10.17
N LEU A 354 -3.23 -11.66 10.87
CA LEU A 354 -3.43 -11.55 12.32
C LEU A 354 -2.16 -11.86 13.12
N ASP A 355 -1.27 -12.73 12.64
CA ASP A 355 -0.02 -13.07 13.35
C ASP A 355 1.03 -11.96 13.30
N SER A 356 0.89 -11.03 12.36
CA SER A 356 1.89 -10.03 12.01
C SER A 356 1.27 -8.64 11.81
N TYR A 357 0.08 -8.39 12.33
CA TYR A 357 -0.72 -7.17 12.09
C TYR A 357 -0.01 -5.86 12.45
N GLY A 358 0.98 -5.91 13.34
CA GLY A 358 1.76 -4.74 13.76
C GLY A 358 2.90 -4.38 12.80
N TRP A 359 3.19 -5.22 11.82
CA TRP A 359 4.26 -5.00 10.86
C TRP A 359 3.80 -4.14 9.68
N LEU A 360 4.69 -3.24 9.28
CA LEU A 360 4.50 -2.28 8.19
C LEU A 360 5.76 -2.26 7.32
N VAL A 361 5.58 -2.29 6.01
CA VAL A 361 6.66 -2.16 5.02
C VAL A 361 6.49 -0.86 4.25
N SER A 362 7.60 -0.16 4.01
CA SER A 362 7.66 1.03 3.17
C SER A 362 8.81 0.95 2.19
N GLY A 363 8.60 1.45 0.96
CA GLY A 363 9.62 1.57 -0.06
C GLY A 363 9.46 2.87 -0.85
N GLY A 364 10.58 3.43 -1.33
CA GLY A 364 10.63 4.76 -1.91
C GLY A 364 11.50 4.89 -3.15
N GLN A 365 11.70 6.13 -3.58
CA GLN A 365 12.49 6.50 -4.77
C GLN A 365 13.94 6.01 -4.69
N SER A 366 14.51 5.95 -3.49
CA SER A 366 15.88 5.48 -3.25
C SER A 366 16.11 3.99 -3.56
N GLY A 367 15.04 3.21 -3.73
CA GLY A 367 15.13 1.74 -3.87
C GLY A 367 15.30 1.00 -2.54
N LEU A 368 15.39 1.71 -1.41
CA LEU A 368 15.47 1.11 -0.08
C LEU A 368 14.08 0.67 0.39
N VAL A 369 14.01 -0.55 0.96
CA VAL A 369 12.82 -1.09 1.60
C VAL A 369 13.07 -1.19 3.11
N ARG A 370 12.17 -0.60 3.89
CA ARG A 370 12.23 -0.61 5.36
C ARG A 370 11.03 -1.33 5.94
N ILE A 371 11.25 -2.03 7.04
CA ILE A 371 10.23 -2.78 7.77
C ILE A 371 10.18 -2.25 9.21
N HIS A 372 8.99 -1.90 9.69
CA HIS A 372 8.78 -1.36 11.03
C HIS A 372 7.71 -2.19 11.76
N PHE A 373 7.84 -2.29 13.08
CA PHE A 373 6.84 -2.91 13.94
C PHE A 373 6.27 -1.88 14.91
N VAL A 374 4.97 -1.59 14.81
CA VAL A 374 4.30 -0.58 15.63
C VAL A 374 3.85 -1.19 16.97
N ARG A 375 4.83 -1.54 17.82
CA ARG A 375 4.61 -2.29 19.06
C ARG A 375 3.63 -1.63 20.02
N GLY A 376 3.65 -0.31 20.15
CA GLY A 376 2.82 0.45 21.07
C GLY A 376 1.32 0.36 20.77
N LEU A 377 0.94 -0.08 19.56
CA LEU A 377 -0.47 -0.33 19.20
C LEU A 377 -0.91 -1.77 19.47
N ALA A 378 0.01 -2.66 19.89
CA ALA A 378 -0.35 -4.01 20.26
C ALA A 378 -1.20 -3.99 21.54
N SER A 379 -2.44 -4.45 21.44
CA SER A 379 -3.35 -4.55 22.57
C SER A 379 -3.40 -5.97 23.14
N PRO A 380 -3.71 -6.15 24.44
CA PRO A 380 -3.98 -7.46 25.02
C PRO A 380 -5.10 -8.23 24.29
N LEU A 381 -6.06 -7.50 23.72
CA LEU A 381 -7.14 -8.07 22.91
C LEU A 381 -6.59 -8.71 21.63
N GLY A 382 -5.72 -8.01 20.90
CA GLY A 382 -5.08 -8.54 19.69
C GLY A 382 -4.27 -9.81 19.99
N HIS A 383 -3.53 -9.81 21.12
CA HIS A 383 -2.79 -11.00 21.57
C HIS A 383 -3.72 -12.17 21.93
N ARG A 384 -4.84 -11.92 22.62
CA ARG A 384 -5.84 -12.95 22.91
C ARG A 384 -6.43 -13.53 21.61
N MET A 385 -6.81 -12.69 20.65
CA MET A 385 -7.33 -13.12 19.36
C MET A 385 -6.33 -14.00 18.59
N GLN A 386 -5.04 -13.67 18.64
CA GLN A 386 -3.98 -14.49 18.05
C GLN A 386 -3.91 -15.88 18.70
N LEU A 387 -3.91 -15.95 20.03
CA LEU A 387 -3.86 -17.22 20.77
C LEU A 387 -5.08 -18.09 20.49
N GLU A 388 -6.28 -17.51 20.51
CA GLU A 388 -7.53 -18.20 20.20
C GLU A 388 -7.51 -18.73 18.76
N SER A 389 -7.19 -17.87 17.78
CA SER A 389 -7.12 -18.28 16.37
C SER A 389 -6.11 -19.40 16.13
N ARG A 390 -4.97 -19.37 16.83
CA ARG A 390 -3.95 -20.42 16.77
C ARG A 390 -4.45 -21.73 17.40
N ALA A 391 -5.14 -21.66 18.54
CA ALA A 391 -5.74 -22.84 19.17
C ALA A 391 -6.82 -23.47 18.26
N HIS A 392 -7.69 -22.65 17.66
CA HIS A 392 -8.68 -23.09 16.69
C HIS A 392 -8.06 -23.74 15.45
N PHE A 393 -7.02 -23.12 14.87
CA PHE A 393 -6.29 -23.69 13.74
C PHE A 393 -5.67 -25.05 14.10
N ASN A 394 -4.98 -25.12 15.24
CA ASN A 394 -4.38 -26.37 15.71
C ASN A 394 -5.42 -27.47 15.95
N ALA A 395 -6.62 -27.12 16.46
CA ALA A 395 -7.71 -28.07 16.65
C ALA A 395 -8.28 -28.59 15.31
N MET A 396 -8.41 -27.73 14.30
CA MET A 396 -8.88 -28.12 12.95
C MET A 396 -7.88 -28.98 12.19
N PHE A 397 -6.59 -28.69 12.32
CA PHE A 397 -5.51 -29.33 11.58
C PHE A 397 -4.68 -30.27 12.45
N GLN A 398 -5.26 -30.82 13.53
CA GLN A 398 -4.58 -31.88 14.26
C GLN A 398 -4.20 -32.99 13.29
N PRO A 399 -2.92 -33.40 13.24
CA PRO A 399 -2.55 -34.57 12.47
C PRO A 399 -3.37 -35.75 12.98
N SER A 400 -4.10 -36.40 12.08
CA SER A 400 -4.97 -37.54 12.39
C SER A 400 -4.16 -38.72 12.90
N SER A 401 -3.93 -38.76 14.22
CA SER A 401 -3.22 -39.82 14.96
C SER A 401 -1.76 -40.07 14.47
N PRO A 402 -0.87 -40.61 15.33
CA PRO A 402 0.43 -41.05 14.84
C PRO A 402 0.18 -42.27 13.94
N THR A 403 0.23 -42.08 12.62
CA THR A 403 0.41 -43.21 11.71
C THR A 403 1.68 -43.89 12.16
N ARG A 404 1.53 -45.07 12.76
CA ARG A 404 2.60 -46.00 13.11
C ARG A 404 3.37 -46.23 11.81
N ARG A 405 4.47 -45.48 11.60
CA ARG A 405 5.33 -45.66 10.43
C ARG A 405 5.78 -47.13 10.46
N PRO A 406 5.51 -47.94 9.42
CA PRO A 406 6.26 -49.18 9.26
C PRO A 406 7.73 -48.77 9.18
N GLY A 407 8.56 -49.35 10.04
CA GLY A 407 9.99 -49.06 10.05
C GLY A 407 10.58 -49.42 8.69
N PHE A 408 10.91 -48.41 7.90
CA PHE A 408 11.79 -48.59 6.75
C PHE A 408 13.23 -48.49 7.25
N SER A 409 13.96 -49.58 7.08
CA SER A 409 15.40 -49.69 7.32
C SER A 409 16.18 -48.65 6.52
N PRO A 410 17.30 -48.12 7.04
CA PRO A 410 18.10 -47.13 6.32
C PRO A 410 18.86 -47.82 5.18
N THR A 411 18.32 -47.77 3.96
CA THR A 411 19.09 -48.14 2.78
C THR A 411 20.04 -47.01 2.40
N SER A 412 21.32 -47.33 2.54
CA SER A 412 22.50 -46.66 2.01
C SER A 412 22.28 -46.04 0.63
N HIS A 413 22.42 -44.72 0.52
CA HIS A 413 22.76 -44.07 -0.74
C HIS A 413 24.11 -43.38 -0.60
N ARG A 414 25.12 -43.98 -1.24
CA ARG A 414 26.44 -43.40 -1.48
C ARG A 414 26.27 -42.17 -2.38
N LEU A 415 26.77 -41.03 -1.93
CA LEU A 415 27.05 -39.87 -2.78
C LEU A 415 28.25 -40.21 -3.68
N LEU A 416 28.08 -40.10 -5.01
CA LEU A 416 29.22 -40.01 -5.93
C LEU A 416 29.69 -38.55 -5.99
N PRO A 417 31.01 -38.29 -6.02
CA PRO A 417 31.52 -36.94 -6.16
C PRO A 417 31.33 -36.47 -7.60
N THR A 418 30.78 -35.26 -7.74
CA THR A 418 30.69 -34.50 -8.98
C THR A 418 32.08 -34.14 -9.51
N PRO A 419 32.27 -34.02 -10.83
CA PRO A 419 33.29 -33.13 -11.37
C PRO A 419 32.93 -31.67 -11.13
#